data_AF-A0A9X2KSF9-F1
#
_entry.id   AF-A0A9X2KSF9-F1
#
_cell.length_a   1.000
_cell.length_b   1.000
_cell.length_c   1.000
_cell.angle_alpha   90.00
_cell.angle_beta   90.00
_cell.angle_gamma   90.00
#
_symmetry.space_group_name_H-M   'P 1'
#
loop_
_entity.id
_entity.type
_entity.pdbx_description
1 polymer ?
#
loop_
_entity_poly.entity_id
_entity_poly.type
_entity_poly.pdbx_seq_one_letter_code
_entity_poly.pdbx_strand_id
1 'polypeptide(L)'
;MNKLWGIIALAALVAGCDHPNQDTSRQANPAAVYCEQQQGRYDFNSGQCTLADGQTVDAWDYYRETLEKNVGLPNPAAVYCEAHGQYNRETGECTLEDGTVVNAWEWFREQHKSE
;
A
#
# COMPACT_ATOMS: atom_id res chain seq x y z
N MET A 1 31.57 -22.70 46.94
CA MET A 1 31.03 -21.47 46.32
C MET A 1 31.70 -21.28 44.95
N ASN A 2 30.89 -21.46 43.90
CA ASN A 2 30.91 -21.03 42.47
C ASN A 2 32.27 -20.85 41.74
N LYS A 3 32.65 -21.62 40.69
CA LYS A 3 32.13 -21.91 39.32
C LYS A 3 32.66 -20.96 38.21
N LEU A 4 32.81 -21.55 37.00
CA LEU A 4 33.23 -21.04 35.68
C LEU A 4 34.76 -21.03 35.46
N TRP A 5 35.35 -21.41 34.31
CA TRP A 5 34.99 -21.06 32.93
C TRP A 5 35.30 -22.22 31.96
N GLY A 6 34.27 -22.79 31.33
CA GLY A 6 34.41 -23.55 30.08
C GLY A 6 34.15 -22.58 28.93
N ILE A 7 35.17 -22.30 28.12
CA ILE A 7 35.03 -21.47 26.92
C ILE A 7 34.65 -22.40 25.78
N ILE A 8 33.36 -22.48 25.46
CA ILE A 8 32.89 -23.03 24.19
C ILE A 8 32.94 -21.91 23.17
N ALA A 9 33.92 -21.95 22.26
CA ALA A 9 33.97 -21.08 21.10
C ALA A 9 32.93 -21.56 20.08
N LEU A 10 31.80 -20.86 20.00
CA LEU A 10 30.77 -21.10 19.00
C LEU A 10 31.15 -20.31 17.73
N ALA A 11 31.62 -21.01 16.70
CA ALA A 11 31.88 -20.44 15.39
C ALA A 11 30.54 -20.14 14.68
N ALA A 12 30.21 -18.86 14.52
CA ALA A 12 29.03 -18.43 13.77
C ALA A 12 29.35 -18.38 12.26
N LEU A 13 28.89 -19.40 11.52
CA LEU A 13 28.81 -19.37 10.07
C LEU A 13 27.66 -18.44 9.66
N VAL A 14 27.98 -17.23 9.21
CA VAL A 14 27.02 -16.36 8.54
C VAL A 14 26.82 -16.85 7.10
N ALA A 15 25.77 -17.66 6.90
CA ALA A 15 25.23 -17.92 5.57
C ALA A 15 24.49 -16.65 5.11
N GLY A 16 25.09 -15.91 4.16
CA GLY A 16 24.39 -14.84 3.46
C GLY A 16 23.35 -15.46 2.51
N CYS A 17 22.08 -15.08 2.68
CA CYS A 17 21.03 -15.43 1.72
C CYS A 17 21.21 -14.58 0.46
N ASP A 18 21.47 -15.24 -0.66
CA ASP A 18 21.34 -14.68 -2.00
C ASP A 18 19.84 -14.47 -2.28
N HIS A 19 19.43 -13.23 -2.56
CA HIS A 19 18.04 -12.94 -2.92
C HIS A 19 17.87 -13.22 -4.42
N PRO A 20 17.09 -14.23 -4.82
CA PRO A 20 16.86 -14.51 -6.23
C PRO A 20 16.16 -13.33 -6.89
N ASN A 21 16.84 -12.77 -7.89
CA ASN A 21 16.36 -11.69 -8.76
C ASN A 21 14.96 -12.05 -9.29
N GLN A 22 13.95 -11.30 -8.85
CA GLN A 22 12.56 -11.54 -9.22
C GLN A 22 12.35 -11.06 -10.66
N ASP A 23 12.18 -12.00 -11.58
CA ASP A 23 11.77 -11.75 -12.96
C ASP A 23 10.39 -11.08 -12.98
N THR A 24 10.37 -9.76 -13.20
CA THR A 24 9.16 -8.92 -13.19
C THR A 24 8.23 -9.19 -14.39
N SER A 25 8.63 -10.02 -15.35
CA SER A 25 7.83 -10.33 -16.54
C SER A 25 6.61 -11.22 -16.30
N ARG A 26 6.42 -11.74 -15.07
CA ARG A 26 5.32 -12.66 -14.73
C ARG A 26 4.12 -12.02 -14.03
N GLN A 27 4.03 -10.69 -14.01
CA GLN A 27 2.90 -10.05 -13.36
C GLN A 27 1.63 -10.20 -14.21
N ALA A 28 0.60 -10.82 -13.65
CA ALA A 28 -0.68 -10.99 -14.33
C ALA A 28 -1.31 -9.63 -14.65
N ASN A 29 -2.03 -9.54 -15.77
CA ASN A 29 -2.77 -8.33 -16.12
C ASN A 29 -3.83 -8.05 -15.03
N PRO A 30 -3.72 -6.94 -14.29
CA PRO A 30 -4.62 -6.67 -13.15
C PRO A 30 -6.08 -6.49 -13.59
N ALA A 31 -6.34 -5.95 -14.78
CA ALA A 31 -7.71 -5.83 -15.31
C ALA A 31 -8.32 -7.20 -15.64
N ALA A 32 -7.53 -8.13 -16.19
CA ALA A 32 -7.98 -9.49 -16.45
C ALA A 32 -8.26 -10.25 -15.15
N VAL A 33 -7.34 -10.15 -14.19
CA VAL A 33 -7.50 -10.74 -12.84
C VAL A 33 -8.74 -10.20 -12.14
N TYR A 34 -8.96 -8.88 -12.22
CA TYR A 34 -10.14 -8.25 -11.63
C TYR A 34 -11.43 -8.73 -12.30
N CYS A 35 -11.46 -8.81 -13.64
CA CYS A 35 -12.59 -9.36 -14.38
C CYS A 35 -12.99 -10.76 -13.88
N GLU A 36 -12.02 -11.66 -13.73
CA GLU A 36 -12.26 -13.03 -13.22
C GLU A 36 -12.72 -13.04 -11.75
N GLN A 37 -12.18 -12.16 -10.91
CA GLN A 37 -12.64 -12.02 -9.51
C GLN A 37 -14.10 -11.59 -9.41
N GLN A 38 -14.58 -10.78 -10.36
CA GLN A 38 -15.99 -10.38 -10.47
C GLN A 38 -16.86 -11.45 -11.15
N GLN A 39 -16.35 -12.68 -11.28
CA GLN A 39 -16.99 -13.82 -11.96
C GLN A 39 -17.26 -13.57 -13.45
N GLY A 40 -16.51 -12.62 -14.04
CA GLY A 40 -16.53 -12.35 -15.47
C GLY A 40 -15.55 -13.22 -16.25
N ARG A 41 -15.59 -13.09 -17.59
CA ARG A 41 -14.70 -13.75 -18.54
C ARG A 41 -13.94 -12.70 -19.35
N TYR A 42 -12.61 -12.68 -19.20
CA TYR A 42 -11.74 -11.78 -19.95
C TYR A 42 -11.46 -12.30 -21.37
N ASP A 43 -11.51 -11.42 -22.37
CA ASP A 43 -11.09 -11.70 -23.75
C ASP A 43 -9.72 -11.09 -24.04
N PHE A 44 -8.73 -11.96 -24.23
CA PHE A 44 -7.35 -11.56 -24.52
C PHE A 44 -7.17 -10.83 -25.85
N ASN A 45 -8.09 -10.99 -26.81
CA ASN A 45 -7.98 -10.33 -28.11
C ASN A 45 -8.54 -8.91 -28.07
N SER A 46 -9.65 -8.70 -27.37
CA SER A 46 -10.35 -7.41 -27.36
C SER A 46 -10.10 -6.57 -26.10
N GLY A 47 -9.58 -7.16 -25.03
CA GLY A 47 -9.42 -6.47 -23.74
C GLY A 47 -10.73 -6.27 -22.99
N GLN A 48 -11.81 -6.93 -23.42
CA GLN A 48 -13.12 -6.82 -22.80
C GLN A 48 -13.33 -7.83 -21.67
N CYS A 49 -14.20 -7.48 -20.73
CA CYS A 49 -14.71 -8.34 -19.68
C CYS A 49 -16.20 -8.61 -19.92
N THR A 50 -16.59 -9.87 -20.10
CA THR A 50 -18.00 -10.28 -20.07
C THR A 50 -18.38 -10.62 -18.64
N LEU A 51 -19.25 -9.82 -18.03
CA LEU A 51 -19.74 -9.95 -16.67
C LEU A 51 -20.70 -11.14 -16.51
N ALA A 52 -21.00 -11.51 -15.26
CA ALA A 52 -21.86 -12.65 -14.95
C ALA A 52 -23.31 -12.51 -15.44
N ASP A 53 -23.79 -11.28 -15.64
CA ASP A 53 -25.10 -10.98 -16.23
C ASP A 53 -25.09 -10.98 -17.77
N GLY A 54 -23.94 -11.25 -18.38
CA GLY A 54 -23.72 -11.27 -19.83
C GLY A 54 -23.38 -9.90 -20.44
N GLN A 55 -23.34 -8.82 -19.66
CA GLN A 55 -22.88 -7.52 -20.15
C GLN A 55 -21.38 -7.57 -20.49
N THR A 56 -20.99 -6.92 -21.58
CA THR A 56 -19.57 -6.76 -21.95
C THR A 56 -19.12 -5.32 -21.73
N VAL A 57 -18.01 -5.13 -21.02
CA VAL A 57 -17.40 -3.83 -20.70
C VAL A 57 -15.90 -3.84 -21.02
N ASP A 58 -15.28 -2.66 -21.14
CA ASP A 58 -13.82 -2.55 -21.18
C ASP A 58 -13.23 -2.95 -19.81
N ALA A 59 -12.28 -3.89 -19.80
CA ALA A 59 -11.76 -4.44 -18.55
C ALA A 59 -10.91 -3.44 -17.76
N TRP A 60 -10.22 -2.53 -18.45
CA TRP A 60 -9.37 -1.52 -17.81
C TRP A 60 -10.20 -0.40 -17.19
N ASP A 61 -11.25 0.04 -17.87
CA ASP A 61 -12.22 0.98 -17.29
C ASP A 61 -12.89 0.36 -16.06
N TYR A 62 -13.37 -0.88 -16.18
CA TYR A 62 -14.01 -1.58 -15.06
C TYR A 62 -13.07 -1.77 -13.84
N TYR A 63 -11.80 -2.08 -14.09
CA TYR A 63 -10.78 -2.15 -13.04
C TYR A 63 -10.53 -0.78 -12.39
N ARG A 64 -10.42 0.28 -13.21
CA ARG A 64 -10.15 1.64 -12.70
C ARG A 64 -11.31 2.23 -11.93
N GLU A 65 -12.57 1.95 -12.29
CA GLU A 65 -13.74 2.36 -11.50
C GLU A 65 -13.64 1.88 -10.04
N THR A 66 -12.99 0.73 -9.81
CA THR A 66 -12.75 0.22 -8.45
C THR A 66 -11.67 1.00 -7.72
N LEU A 67 -10.63 1.45 -8.44
CA LEU A 67 -9.63 2.34 -7.89
C LEU A 67 -10.22 3.73 -7.60
N GLU A 68 -11.09 4.23 -8.47
CA GLU A 68 -11.82 5.49 -8.28
C GLU A 68 -12.73 5.46 -7.04
N LYS A 69 -13.32 4.31 -6.69
CA LYS A 69 -14.01 4.15 -5.39
C LYS A 69 -13.07 4.35 -4.20
N ASN A 70 -11.77 4.05 -4.35
CA ASN A 70 -10.75 4.34 -3.32
C ASN A 70 -10.25 5.79 -3.37
N VAL A 71 -10.52 6.54 -4.46
CA VAL A 71 -10.28 8.00 -4.56
C VAL A 71 -11.26 8.79 -3.66
N GLY A 72 -12.22 8.10 -3.01
CA GLY A 72 -13.11 8.68 -1.99
C GLY A 72 -12.65 8.55 -0.53
N LEU A 73 -11.60 7.77 -0.23
CA LEU A 73 -11.08 7.72 1.14
C LEU A 73 -10.30 9.01 1.42
N PRO A 74 -10.67 9.79 2.45
CA PRO A 74 -9.98 11.02 2.72
C PRO A 74 -8.56 10.73 3.22
N ASN A 75 -7.60 11.57 2.85
CA ASN A 75 -6.23 11.45 3.34
C ASN A 75 -6.25 11.57 4.88
N PRO A 76 -5.88 10.51 5.63
CA PRO A 76 -6.03 10.51 7.08
C PRO A 76 -5.15 11.57 7.76
N ALA A 77 -3.96 11.87 7.22
CA ALA A 77 -3.13 12.95 7.72
C ALA A 77 -3.74 14.33 7.44
N ALA A 78 -4.41 14.50 6.31
CA ALA A 78 -5.14 15.74 6.01
C ALA A 78 -6.35 15.91 6.94
N VAL A 79 -7.15 14.86 7.12
CA VAL A 79 -8.31 14.87 8.05
C VAL A 79 -7.85 15.18 9.47
N TYR A 80 -6.76 14.55 9.92
CA TYR A 80 -6.20 14.81 11.22
C TYR A 80 -5.68 16.24 11.34
N CYS A 81 -4.99 16.76 10.32
CA CYS A 81 -4.58 18.15 10.28
C CYS A 81 -5.76 19.12 10.33
N GLU A 82 -6.79 18.91 9.51
CA GLU A 82 -7.98 19.77 9.43
C GLU A 82 -8.78 19.81 10.74
N ALA A 83 -8.60 18.82 11.62
CA ALA A 83 -9.17 18.83 12.98
C ALA A 83 -8.39 19.71 13.98
N HIS A 84 -7.15 20.11 13.66
CA HIS A 84 -6.22 20.79 14.56
C HIS A 84 -5.53 22.01 13.93
N GLY A 85 -5.90 22.37 12.70
CA GLY A 85 -5.18 23.35 11.89
C GLY A 85 -5.65 23.41 10.44
N GLN A 86 -4.80 23.95 9.58
CA GLN A 86 -5.05 24.10 8.15
C GLN A 86 -4.08 23.23 7.34
N TYR A 87 -4.62 22.33 6.52
CA TYR A 87 -3.84 21.45 5.66
C TYR A 87 -3.51 22.12 4.31
N ASN A 88 -2.24 22.14 3.94
CA ASN A 88 -1.81 22.55 2.61
C ASN A 88 -1.71 21.33 1.69
N ARG A 89 -2.62 21.23 0.70
CA ARG A 89 -2.65 20.13 -0.27
C ARG A 89 -1.43 20.10 -1.20
N GLU A 90 -0.79 21.23 -1.45
CA GLU A 90 0.36 21.32 -2.35
C GLU A 90 1.65 20.87 -1.67
N THR A 91 1.84 21.24 -0.40
CA THR A 91 3.09 20.95 0.35
C THR A 91 2.97 19.74 1.26
N GLY A 92 1.76 19.30 1.62
CA GLY A 92 1.54 18.25 2.62
C GLY A 92 1.82 18.69 4.06
N GLU A 93 1.86 20.00 4.30
CA GLU A 93 2.09 20.59 5.62
C GLU A 93 0.78 20.86 6.36
N CYS A 94 0.87 20.87 7.68
CA CYS A 94 -0.19 21.27 8.58
C CYS A 94 0.22 22.51 9.36
N THR A 95 -0.55 23.59 9.24
CA THR A 95 -0.40 24.79 10.08
C THR A 95 -1.35 24.67 11.27
N LEU A 96 -0.82 24.42 12.46
CA LEU A 96 -1.57 24.30 13.71
C LEU A 96 -2.15 25.64 14.17
N GLU A 97 -3.10 25.62 15.10
CA GLU A 97 -3.77 26.83 15.61
C GLU A 97 -2.81 27.88 16.22
N ASP A 98 -1.68 27.45 16.77
CA ASP A 98 -0.64 28.33 17.31
C ASP A 98 0.31 28.90 16.24
N GLY A 99 0.09 28.55 14.98
CA GLY A 99 0.91 28.95 13.83
C GLY A 99 2.09 28.01 13.54
N THR A 100 2.31 26.96 14.33
CA THR A 100 3.35 25.96 14.08
C THR A 100 3.07 25.21 12.79
N VAL A 101 4.10 25.02 11.95
CA VAL A 101 3.99 24.25 10.70
C VAL A 101 4.71 22.92 10.85
N VAL A 102 4.00 21.81 10.60
CA VAL A 102 4.54 20.44 10.68
C VAL A 102 4.25 19.65 9.41
N ASN A 103 5.04 18.61 9.13
CA ASN A 103 4.68 17.64 8.09
C ASN A 103 3.46 16.83 8.55
N ALA A 104 2.35 16.88 7.81
CA ALA A 104 1.09 16.29 8.26
C ALA A 104 1.18 14.77 8.46
N TRP A 105 1.95 14.07 7.61
CA TRP A 105 2.07 12.62 7.66
C TRP A 105 2.99 12.13 8.78
N GLU A 106 4.09 12.84 9.03
CA GLU A 106 4.97 12.54 10.16
C GLU A 106 4.23 12.75 11.47
N TRP A 107 3.56 13.90 11.60
CA TRP A 107 2.78 14.22 12.78
C TRP A 107 1.65 13.20 13.00
N PHE A 108 0.84 12.89 11.98
CA PHE A 108 -0.19 11.87 12.08
C PHE A 108 0.35 10.54 12.60
N ARG A 109 1.47 10.06 12.04
CA ARG A 109 2.07 8.79 12.49
C ARG A 109 2.58 8.86 13.92
N GLU A 110 3.17 9.97 14.34
CA GLU A 110 3.62 10.14 15.73
C GLU A 110 2.48 10.06 16.72
N GLN A 111 1.34 10.68 16.42
CA GLN A 111 0.15 10.68 17.29
C GLN A 111 -0.57 9.33 17.33
N HIS A 112 -0.30 8.43 16.38
CA HIS A 112 -0.96 7.12 16.25
C HIS A 112 0.00 5.93 16.44
N LYS A 113 1.17 6.14 17.08
CA LYS A 113 2.01 5.02 17.52
C LYS A 113 1.30 4.27 18.65
N SER A 114 1.11 2.96 18.49
CA SER A 114 0.75 2.09 19.61
C SER A 114 1.93 1.99 20.57
N GLU A 115 1.68 2.11 21.88
CA GLU A 115 2.66 1.84 22.94
C GLU A 115 3.18 0.40 22.93
#